data_AF-A0A0W7WWA5-F1
#
_entry.id   AF-A0A0W7WWA5-F1
#
_cell.length_a   1.000
_cell.length_b   1.000
_cell.length_c   1.000
_cell.angle_alpha   90.00
_cell.angle_beta   90.00
_cell.angle_gamma   90.00
#
_symmetry.space_group_name_H-M   'P 1'
#
loop_
_entity.id
_entity.type
_entity.pdbx_description
1 polymer ?
#
loop_
_entity_poly.entity_id
_entity_poly.type
_entity_poly.pdbx_seq_one_letter_code
_entity_poly.pdbx_strand_id
1 'polypeptide(L)'
;MDLASPFLCGMYPYEEAPRIPGNRTARLAGRRTDFLKQMLQEHADTDRRVTVVPYVAGAHGGERHDVLARLRHFAAHEAGWDVARTSFSDSDPAMPVERRKAFAAACRYAGAGHASGLLTVGRTAVTADDAAYERVLTFLHERRVFLAYLPLLGEGAVQ
;
A
#
# COMPACT_ATOMS: atom_id res chain seq x y z
N MET A 1 25.22 -38.94 50.14
CA MET A 1 25.42 -37.49 49.90
C MET A 1 26.22 -37.39 48.60
N ASP A 2 25.70 -37.88 47.49
CA ASP A 2 24.58 -37.37 46.68
C ASP A 2 24.91 -36.03 45.99
N LEU A 3 25.57 -36.20 44.84
CA LEU A 3 25.39 -35.60 43.52
C LEU A 3 25.11 -34.09 43.35
N ALA A 4 25.93 -33.56 42.43
CA ALA A 4 25.55 -32.71 41.32
C ALA A 4 25.38 -31.20 41.58
N SER A 5 26.42 -30.48 41.17
CA SER A 5 26.32 -29.15 40.60
C SER A 5 25.86 -29.24 39.13
N PRO A 6 24.76 -28.57 38.75
CA PRO A 6 24.65 -28.00 37.41
C PRO A 6 24.03 -26.58 37.53
N PHE A 7 24.48 -25.53 36.86
CA PHE A 7 24.39 -25.31 35.43
C PHE A 7 25.20 -24.04 35.13
N LEU A 8 26.30 -24.17 34.40
CA LEU A 8 26.79 -23.09 33.54
C LEU A 8 26.00 -23.20 32.22
N CYS A 9 24.84 -22.53 32.16
CA CYS A 9 24.16 -22.32 30.89
C CYS A 9 24.76 -21.05 30.27
N GLY A 10 25.65 -21.26 29.28
CA GLY A 10 26.27 -20.19 28.53
C GLY A 10 25.23 -19.31 27.85
N MET A 11 25.27 -18.02 28.17
CA MET A 11 24.69 -17.00 27.30
C MET A 11 25.50 -16.96 26.01
N TYR A 12 25.03 -17.64 24.99
CA TYR A 12 25.37 -17.25 23.63
C TYR A 12 24.64 -15.93 23.36
N PRO A 13 25.32 -14.84 22.98
CA PRO A 13 24.61 -13.73 22.39
C PRO A 13 23.87 -14.28 21.17
N TYR A 14 22.55 -14.10 21.12
CA TYR A 14 21.80 -14.26 19.89
C TYR A 14 22.42 -13.28 18.90
N GLU A 15 23.36 -13.74 18.07
CA GLU A 15 23.75 -13.01 16.87
C GLU A 15 22.46 -12.86 16.06
N GLU A 16 21.91 -11.65 16.09
CA GLU A 16 20.75 -11.28 15.32
C GLU A 16 21.08 -11.56 13.86
N ALA A 17 20.45 -12.61 13.30
CA ALA A 17 20.74 -13.07 11.95
C ALA A 17 20.73 -11.87 10.98
N PRO A 18 21.72 -11.75 10.08
CA PRO A 18 21.85 -10.60 9.19
C PRO A 18 20.53 -10.39 8.44
N ARG A 19 19.87 -9.25 8.71
CA ARG A 19 18.61 -8.88 8.08
C ARG A 19 18.88 -8.59 6.61
N ILE A 20 18.62 -9.57 5.74
CA ILE A 20 18.72 -9.40 4.29
C ILE A 20 17.78 -8.25 3.88
N PRO A 21 18.28 -7.12 3.33
CA PRO A 21 17.46 -5.96 2.98
C PRO A 21 16.31 -6.28 2.01
N GLY A 22 16.44 -7.36 1.22
CA GLY A 22 15.38 -7.87 0.34
C GLY A 22 14.12 -8.38 1.05
N ASN A 23 14.17 -8.72 2.34
CA ASN A 23 13.00 -9.22 3.07
C ASN A 23 12.00 -8.10 3.38
N ARG A 24 12.46 -6.88 3.72
CA ARG A 24 11.54 -5.83 4.18
C ARG A 24 10.62 -5.33 3.06
N THR A 25 11.17 -5.03 1.89
CA THR A 25 10.39 -4.63 0.70
C THR A 25 9.37 -5.70 0.31
N ALA A 26 9.79 -6.97 0.24
CA ALA A 26 8.91 -8.08 -0.11
C ALA A 26 7.81 -8.27 0.93
N ARG A 27 8.14 -8.20 2.22
CA ARG A 27 7.18 -8.28 3.33
C ARG A 27 6.15 -7.16 3.28
N LEU A 28 6.56 -5.93 2.97
CA LEU A 28 5.64 -4.80 2.84
C LEU A 28 4.76 -4.91 1.59
N ALA A 29 5.28 -5.47 0.49
CA ALA A 29 4.48 -5.80 -0.69
C ALA A 29 3.43 -6.88 -0.38
N GLY A 30 3.83 -7.94 0.34
CA GLY A 30 2.93 -8.97 0.85
C GLY A 30 1.84 -8.38 1.72
N ARG A 31 2.21 -7.58 2.73
CA ARG A 31 1.25 -6.92 3.64
C ARG A 31 0.25 -6.02 2.90
N ARG A 32 0.70 -5.25 1.89
CA ARG A 32 -0.20 -4.46 1.03
C ARG A 32 -1.20 -5.37 0.29
N THR A 33 -0.70 -6.46 -0.30
CA THR A 33 -1.53 -7.44 -1.01
C THR A 33 -2.54 -8.11 -0.08
N ASP A 34 -2.15 -8.46 1.14
CA ASP A 34 -3.04 -9.07 2.13
C ASP A 34 -4.16 -8.10 2.54
N PHE A 35 -3.83 -6.83 2.80
CA PHE A 35 -4.82 -5.79 3.08
C PHE A 35 -5.77 -5.55 1.91
N LEU A 36 -5.26 -5.55 0.68
CA LEU A 36 -6.10 -5.48 -0.52
C LEU A 36 -7.07 -6.66 -0.59
N LYS A 37 -6.57 -7.90 -0.49
CA LYS A 37 -7.39 -9.11 -0.55
C LYS A 37 -8.47 -9.13 0.53
N GLN A 38 -8.11 -8.77 1.76
CA GLN A 38 -9.06 -8.69 2.86
C GLN A 38 -10.20 -7.70 2.55
N MET A 39 -9.88 -6.48 2.12
CA MET A 39 -10.92 -5.48 1.82
C MET A 39 -11.79 -5.88 0.62
N LEU A 40 -11.20 -6.51 -0.41
CA LEU A 40 -11.97 -7.01 -1.55
C LEU A 40 -12.93 -8.13 -1.13
N GLN A 41 -12.49 -9.05 -0.26
CA GLN A 41 -13.35 -10.10 0.28
C GLN A 41 -14.52 -9.51 1.09
N GLU A 42 -14.25 -8.55 1.96
CA GLU A 42 -15.29 -7.88 2.76
C GLU A 42 -16.34 -7.16 1.87
N HIS A 43 -15.90 -6.58 0.75
CA HIS A 43 -16.79 -6.00 -0.25
C HIS A 43 -17.65 -7.06 -0.94
N ALA A 44 -17.07 -8.20 -1.32
CA ALA A 44 -17.80 -9.32 -1.91
C ALA A 44 -18.83 -9.90 -0.94
N ASP A 45 -18.46 -10.09 0.33
CA ASP A 45 -19.33 -10.64 1.38
C ASP A 45 -20.53 -9.73 1.68
N THR A 46 -20.42 -8.43 1.38
CA THR A 46 -21.47 -7.43 1.62
C THR A 46 -22.17 -6.95 0.35
N ASP A 47 -21.88 -7.57 -0.80
CA ASP A 47 -22.37 -7.15 -2.13
C ASP A 47 -22.17 -5.65 -2.42
N ARG A 48 -21.09 -5.07 -1.88
CA ARG A 48 -20.75 -3.66 -2.07
C ARG A 48 -19.76 -3.52 -3.21
N ARG A 49 -20.08 -2.68 -4.19
CA ARG A 49 -19.11 -2.29 -5.23
C ARG A 49 -17.86 -1.66 -4.61
N VAL A 50 -16.71 -2.01 -5.19
CA VAL A 50 -15.42 -1.40 -4.84
C VAL A 50 -15.31 -0.08 -5.57
N THR A 51 -15.01 0.99 -4.84
CA THR A 51 -14.74 2.31 -5.42
C THR A 51 -13.33 2.75 -5.07
N VAL A 52 -12.55 3.20 -6.05
CA VAL A 52 -11.18 3.69 -5.83
C VAL A 52 -11.03 5.17 -6.14
N VAL A 53 -10.15 5.84 -5.40
CA VAL A 53 -9.77 7.22 -5.68
C VAL A 53 -8.36 7.28 -6.27
N PRO A 54 -8.19 7.87 -7.48
CA PRO A 54 -6.86 8.00 -8.09
C PRO A 54 -5.97 9.00 -7.35
N TYR A 55 -4.72 8.60 -7.11
CA TYR A 55 -3.65 9.44 -6.57
C TYR A 55 -2.41 9.45 -7.48
N VAL A 56 -1.87 10.62 -7.78
CA VAL A 56 -0.70 10.81 -8.65
C VAL A 56 0.34 11.72 -7.97
N ALA A 57 1.60 11.31 -7.94
CA ALA A 57 2.69 12.14 -7.44
C ALA A 57 3.64 12.53 -8.58
N GLY A 58 4.06 13.79 -8.64
CA GLY A 58 5.11 14.29 -9.53
C GLY A 58 4.75 14.50 -10.99
N ALA A 59 3.52 14.20 -11.42
CA ALA A 59 3.07 14.45 -12.79
C ALA A 59 2.36 15.81 -12.92
N HIS A 60 2.60 16.51 -14.03
CA HIS A 60 1.98 17.80 -14.35
C HIS A 60 1.30 17.79 -15.71
N GLY A 61 0.33 18.70 -15.90
CA GLY A 61 -0.29 18.95 -17.21
C GLY A 61 -0.79 17.67 -17.91
N GLY A 62 -0.32 17.45 -19.14
CA GLY A 62 -0.69 16.30 -19.97
C GLY A 62 -0.27 14.96 -19.37
N GLU A 63 0.93 14.85 -18.80
CA GLU A 63 1.39 13.61 -18.17
C GLU A 63 0.46 13.15 -17.04
N ARG A 64 0.01 14.10 -16.21
CA ARG A 64 -0.98 13.80 -15.16
C ARG A 64 -2.28 13.27 -15.76
N HIS A 65 -2.73 13.86 -16.87
CA HIS A 65 -3.94 13.41 -17.55
C HIS A 65 -3.80 11.97 -18.05
N ASP A 66 -2.67 11.63 -18.66
CA ASP A 66 -2.38 10.29 -19.19
C ASP A 66 -2.26 9.24 -18.08
N VAL A 67 -1.64 9.60 -16.95
CA VAL A 67 -1.59 8.73 -15.77
C VAL A 67 -2.99 8.50 -15.21
N LEU A 68 -3.80 9.56 -15.04
CA LEU A 68 -5.17 9.43 -14.55
C LEU A 68 -6.06 8.61 -15.50
N ALA A 69 -5.87 8.76 -16.82
CA ALA A 69 -6.56 7.96 -17.82
C ALA A 69 -6.21 6.47 -17.68
N ARG A 70 -4.93 6.14 -17.51
CA ARG A 70 -4.48 4.76 -17.26
C ARG A 70 -5.04 4.16 -15.97
N LEU A 71 -5.00 4.92 -14.87
CA LEU A 71 -5.59 4.47 -13.59
C LEU A 71 -7.09 4.20 -13.73
N ARG A 72 -7.82 5.08 -14.43
CA ARG A 72 -9.26 4.90 -14.70
C ARG A 72 -9.53 3.67 -15.57
N HIS A 73 -8.73 3.49 -16.63
CA HIS A 73 -8.88 2.35 -17.52
C HIS A 73 -8.69 1.03 -16.79
N PHE A 74 -7.60 0.90 -16.03
CA PHE A 74 -7.32 -0.29 -15.22
C PHE A 74 -8.47 -0.57 -14.25
N ALA A 75 -8.89 0.43 -13.47
CA ALA A 75 -9.96 0.25 -12.49
C ALA A 75 -11.26 -0.23 -13.16
N ALA A 76 -11.71 0.43 -14.22
CA ALA A 76 -12.99 0.14 -14.84
C ALA A 76 -13.00 -1.14 -15.68
N HIS A 77 -11.92 -1.44 -16.40
CA HIS A 77 -11.90 -2.49 -17.42
C HIS A 77 -11.14 -3.74 -17.01
N GLU A 78 -10.14 -3.62 -16.13
CA GLU A 78 -9.32 -4.77 -15.71
C GLU A 78 -9.73 -5.25 -14.32
N ALA A 79 -9.95 -4.33 -13.38
CA ALA A 79 -10.28 -4.65 -12.00
C ALA A 79 -11.80 -4.71 -11.71
N GLY A 80 -12.64 -4.14 -12.58
CA GLY A 80 -14.10 -4.07 -12.39
C GLY A 80 -14.52 -3.16 -11.22
N TRP A 81 -13.72 -2.16 -10.89
CA TRP A 81 -13.96 -1.20 -9.82
C TRP A 81 -14.54 0.11 -10.36
N ASP A 82 -15.38 0.75 -9.55
CA ASP A 82 -15.83 2.11 -9.81
C ASP A 82 -14.71 3.12 -9.48
N VAL A 83 -14.64 4.21 -10.25
CA VAL A 83 -13.65 5.26 -10.02
C VAL A 83 -14.33 6.52 -9.50
N ALA A 84 -13.85 7.03 -8.38
CA ALA A 84 -14.32 8.30 -7.84
C ALA A 84 -14.13 9.43 -8.86
N ARG A 85 -15.09 10.36 -8.92
CA ARG A 85 -15.01 11.53 -9.80
C ARG A 85 -13.85 12.46 -9.43
N THR A 86 -13.45 12.44 -8.17
CA THR A 86 -12.32 13.22 -7.64
C THR A 86 -11.00 12.46 -7.82
N SER A 87 -9.91 13.20 -8.04
CA SER A 87 -8.54 12.66 -8.02
C SER A 87 -7.63 13.62 -7.25
N PHE A 88 -6.56 13.08 -6.67
CA PHE A 88 -5.61 13.84 -5.85
C PHE A 88 -4.22 13.78 -6.47
N SER A 89 -3.48 14.89 -6.38
CA SER A 89 -2.10 14.90 -6.86
C SER A 89 -1.20 15.84 -6.06
N ASP A 90 0.01 15.39 -5.75
CA ASP A 90 1.07 16.24 -5.23
C ASP A 90 2.11 16.51 -6.32
N SER A 91 2.56 17.75 -6.39
CA SER A 91 3.51 18.21 -7.40
C SER A 91 4.94 17.75 -7.17
N ASP A 92 5.32 17.59 -5.91
CA ASP A 92 6.69 17.27 -5.51
C ASP A 92 6.76 15.83 -4.97
N PRO A 93 7.29 14.87 -5.75
CA PRO A 93 7.45 13.50 -5.31
C PRO A 93 8.65 13.30 -4.37
N ALA A 94 9.54 14.29 -4.22
CA ALA A 94 10.62 14.26 -3.24
C ALA A 94 10.14 14.66 -1.83
N MET A 95 9.02 15.38 -1.74
CA MET A 95 8.40 15.70 -0.46
C MET A 95 8.05 14.42 0.31
N PRO A 96 8.37 14.32 1.61
CA PRO A 96 7.94 13.19 2.43
C PRO A 96 6.42 13.01 2.39
N VAL A 97 5.96 11.76 2.32
CA VAL A 97 4.53 11.43 2.14
C VAL A 97 3.64 12.02 3.23
N GLU A 98 4.17 12.20 4.45
CA GLU A 98 3.47 12.79 5.58
C GLU A 98 3.19 14.30 5.41
N ARG A 99 3.93 14.97 4.52
CA ARG A 99 3.77 16.40 4.23
C ARG A 99 2.98 16.66 2.94
N ARG A 100 2.71 15.60 2.17
CA ARG A 100 1.95 15.66 0.92
C ARG A 100 0.46 15.89 1.18
N LYS A 101 0.02 17.13 0.96
CA LYS A 101 -1.36 17.56 1.28
C LYS A 101 -2.40 16.80 0.47
N ALA A 102 -2.14 16.51 -0.80
CA ALA A 102 -3.10 15.82 -1.64
C ALA A 102 -3.18 14.33 -1.27
N PHE A 103 -2.06 13.69 -0.92
CA PHE A 103 -2.06 12.34 -0.37
C PHE A 103 -2.88 12.24 0.93
N ALA A 104 -2.65 13.16 1.87
CA ALA A 104 -3.43 13.21 3.12
C ALA A 104 -4.92 13.46 2.85
N ALA A 105 -5.27 14.28 1.85
CA ALA A 105 -6.65 14.49 1.44
C ALA A 105 -7.27 13.24 0.81
N ALA A 106 -6.54 12.49 -0.02
CA ALA A 106 -6.98 11.22 -0.59
C ALA A 106 -7.27 10.18 0.50
N CYS A 107 -6.38 10.06 1.49
CA CYS A 107 -6.57 9.13 2.59
C CYS A 107 -7.79 9.50 3.46
N ARG A 108 -8.01 10.79 3.72
CA ARG A 108 -9.22 11.25 4.44
C ARG A 108 -10.49 11.01 3.62
N TYR A 109 -10.45 11.25 2.32
CA TYR A 109 -11.57 11.01 1.43
C TYR A 109 -12.00 9.54 1.44
N ALA A 110 -11.04 8.62 1.29
CA ALA A 110 -11.31 7.18 1.37
C ALA A 110 -11.74 6.75 2.78
N GLY A 111 -11.03 7.20 3.83
CA GLY A 111 -11.35 6.86 5.22
C GLY A 111 -12.71 7.39 5.71
N ALA A 112 -13.28 8.40 5.06
CA ALA A 112 -14.64 8.88 5.29
C ALA A 112 -15.72 8.02 4.58
N GLY A 113 -15.33 6.95 3.87
CA GLY A 113 -16.22 6.04 3.17
C GLY A 113 -16.59 6.46 1.74
N HIS A 114 -15.98 7.52 1.19
CA HIS A 114 -16.23 7.92 -0.20
C HIS A 114 -15.52 7.02 -1.23
N ALA A 115 -14.54 6.24 -0.80
CA ALA A 115 -13.86 5.23 -1.60
C ALA A 115 -13.36 4.10 -0.68
N SER A 116 -13.33 2.88 -1.21
CA SER A 116 -12.77 1.69 -0.56
C SER A 116 -11.24 1.71 -0.51
N GLY A 117 -10.60 2.40 -1.47
CA GLY A 117 -9.16 2.34 -1.62
C GLY A 117 -8.57 3.49 -2.44
N LEU A 118 -7.25 3.62 -2.35
CA LEU A 118 -6.45 4.49 -3.21
C LEU A 118 -5.88 3.66 -4.36
N LEU A 119 -5.88 4.22 -5.56
CA LEU A 119 -5.24 3.65 -6.74
C LEU A 119 -4.14 4.59 -7.25
N THR A 120 -2.92 4.09 -7.41
CA THR A 120 -1.78 4.87 -7.90
C THR A 120 -0.89 4.05 -8.84
N VAL A 121 0.11 4.66 -9.45
CA VAL A 121 0.96 4.00 -10.45
C VAL A 121 1.90 2.95 -9.86
N GLY A 122 2.27 3.09 -8.59
CA GLY A 122 3.22 2.19 -7.96
C GLY A 122 3.70 2.70 -6.61
N ARG A 123 4.58 1.92 -5.99
CA ARG A 123 5.11 2.19 -4.65
C ARG A 123 5.80 3.54 -4.53
N THR A 124 6.62 3.89 -5.52
CA THR A 124 7.41 5.14 -5.54
C THR A 124 6.53 6.39 -5.59
N ALA A 125 5.31 6.29 -6.11
CA ALA A 125 4.35 7.39 -6.05
C ALA A 125 3.89 7.69 -4.63
N VAL A 126 3.95 6.71 -3.72
CA VAL A 126 3.68 6.91 -2.29
C VAL A 126 4.97 7.28 -1.57
N THR A 127 5.94 6.38 -1.51
CA THR A 127 7.26 6.61 -0.93
C THR A 127 8.22 5.44 -1.24
N ALA A 128 9.51 5.75 -1.42
CA ALA A 128 10.56 4.74 -1.53
C ALA A 128 11.07 4.25 -0.16
N ASP A 129 10.83 5.00 0.92
CA ASP A 129 11.24 4.66 2.28
C ASP A 129 10.33 3.55 2.87
N ASP A 130 10.91 2.40 3.25
CA ASP A 130 10.22 1.28 3.88
C ASP A 130 9.49 1.64 5.19
N ALA A 131 10.11 2.44 6.05
CA ALA A 131 9.51 2.84 7.32
C ALA A 131 8.33 3.80 7.10
N ALA A 132 8.47 4.75 6.17
CA ALA A 132 7.36 5.61 5.78
C ALA A 132 6.22 4.80 5.14
N TYR A 133 6.57 3.85 4.26
CA TYR A 133 5.59 3.00 3.60
C TYR A 133 4.82 2.11 4.59
N GLU A 134 5.51 1.53 5.57
CA GLU A 134 4.89 0.73 6.63
C GLU A 134 3.90 1.54 7.48
N ARG A 135 4.24 2.80 7.82
CA ARG A 135 3.32 3.73 8.51
C ARG A 135 2.09 4.01 7.66
N VAL A 136 2.27 4.25 6.36
CA VAL A 136 1.14 4.48 5.43
C VAL A 136 0.23 3.25 5.37
N LEU A 137 0.79 2.04 5.19
CA LEU A 137 -0.02 0.82 5.13
C LEU A 137 -0.81 0.59 6.43
N THR A 138 -0.17 0.81 7.59
CA THR A 138 -0.84 0.68 8.89
C THR A 138 -1.96 1.71 9.03
N PHE A 139 -1.69 2.98 8.71
CA PHE A 139 -2.66 4.07 8.77
C PHE A 139 -3.90 3.83 7.89
N LEU A 140 -3.70 3.32 6.67
CA LEU A 140 -4.78 3.01 5.74
C LEU A 140 -5.60 1.81 6.23
N HIS A 141 -4.94 0.76 6.71
CA HIS A 141 -5.59 -0.44 7.22
C HIS A 141 -6.48 -0.16 8.43
N GLU A 142 -6.01 0.65 9.39
CA GLU A 142 -6.80 1.10 10.54
C GLU A 142 -8.11 1.82 10.14
N ARG A 143 -8.14 2.39 8.93
CA ARG A 143 -9.30 3.10 8.36
C ARG A 143 -10.10 2.24 7.37
N ARG A 144 -9.76 0.96 7.24
CA ARG A 144 -10.34 0.03 6.26
C ARG A 144 -10.23 0.55 4.82
N VAL A 145 -9.09 1.15 4.51
CA VAL A 145 -8.75 1.64 3.17
C VAL A 145 -7.61 0.79 2.61
N PHE A 146 -7.77 0.26 1.40
CA PHE A 146 -6.67 -0.44 0.73
C PHE A 146 -5.85 0.49 -0.17
N LEU A 147 -4.64 0.05 -0.52
CA LEU A 147 -3.77 0.70 -1.49
C LEU A 147 -3.48 -0.27 -2.64
N ALA A 148 -3.91 0.09 -3.85
CA ALA A 148 -3.69 -0.68 -5.07
C ALA A 148 -2.76 0.07 -6.03
N TYR A 149 -2.01 -0.70 -6.82
CA TYR A 149 -1.16 -0.18 -7.89
C TYR A 149 -1.63 -0.69 -9.24
N LEU A 150 -1.26 0.04 -10.30
CA LEU A 150 -1.27 -0.55 -11.64
C LEU A 150 -0.38 -1.80 -11.64
N PRO A 151 -0.80 -2.88 -12.28
CA PRO A 151 0.07 -4.02 -12.53
C PRO A 151 1.26 -3.51 -13.35
N LEU A 152 2.48 -3.80 -12.90
CA LEU A 152 3.63 -3.68 -13.77
C LEU A 152 3.41 -4.67 -14.91
N LEU A 153 3.54 -4.22 -16.17
CA LEU A 153 3.47 -5.09 -17.34
C LEU A 153 4.48 -6.24 -17.14
N GLY A 154 4.00 -7.41 -16.68
CA GLY A 154 4.84 -8.54 -16.27
C GLY A 154 4.43 -9.28 -14.99
N GLU A 155 3.63 -8.68 -14.10
CA GLU A 155 3.05 -9.38 -12.93
C GLU A 155 1.64 -9.91 -13.28
N GLY A 156 1.60 -10.78 -14.29
CA GLY A 156 0.38 -11.42 -14.77
C GLY A 156 -0.03 -12.62 -13.91
N ALA A 157 -1.25 -12.51 -13.37
CA ALA A 157 -2.19 -13.59 -13.08
C ALA A 157 -1.80 -14.63 -12.02
N VAL A 158 -2.22 -14.38 -10.78
CA VAL A 158 -2.83 -15.47 -10.00
C VAL A 158 -4.34 -15.31 -10.21
N GLN A 159 -4.85 -16.07 -11.18
CA GLN A 159 -6.28 -16.38 -11.30
C GLN A 159 -6.70 -17.29 -10.15
#